data_AF-A0A8H2Y247-F1
#
_entry.id   AF-A0A8H2Y247-F1
#
_cell.length_a   1.000
_cell.length_b   1.000
_cell.length_c   1.000
_cell.angle_alpha   90.00
_cell.angle_beta   90.00
_cell.angle_gamma   90.00
#
_symmetry.space_group_name_H-M   'P 1'
#
loop_
_entity.id
_entity.type
_entity.pdbx_description
1 polymer ?
#
loop_
_entity_poly.entity_id
_entity_poly.type
_entity_poly.pdbx_seq_one_letter_code
_entity_poly.pdbx_strand_id
1 'polypeptide(L)'
;MWTMTVMHSEDVLLENIFVSSRSKNGNPARNTDGADTIASNHITFRGWEVENGDDSIALKANSTNILMENMVFRRGQGITMGSIGQYNGIYEYIENVVARNITCIGTRYVARIKTWTGIQKGYPPNGGGGGTGVVRNI
;
A
#
# COMPACT_ATOMS: atom_id res chain seq x y z
N MET A 1 2.85 -7.96 -10.93
CA MET A 1 1.44 -7.60 -10.77
C MET A 1 1.06 -7.79 -9.31
N TRP A 2 0.17 -6.95 -8.78
CA TRP A 2 -0.26 -7.01 -7.39
C TRP A 2 -0.86 -8.37 -7.04
N THR A 3 -0.61 -8.83 -5.83
CA THR A 3 -1.08 -10.15 -5.37
C THR A 3 -2.55 -10.10 -4.96
N MET A 4 -2.97 -9.03 -4.26
CA MET A 4 -4.32 -8.86 -3.77
C MET A 4 -4.76 -7.39 -3.87
N THR A 5 -6.03 -7.18 -4.23
CA THR A 5 -6.67 -5.87 -4.17
C THR A 5 -7.92 -5.95 -3.29
N VAL A 6 -8.01 -5.08 -2.29
CA VAL A 6 -9.16 -4.92 -1.38
C VAL A 6 -9.84 -3.60 -1.70
N MET A 7 -10.85 -3.66 -2.57
CA MET A 7 -11.47 -2.47 -3.15
C MET A 7 -12.95 -2.38 -2.79
N HIS A 8 -13.42 -1.18 -2.46
CA HIS A 8 -14.83 -0.92 -2.10
C HIS A 8 -15.35 -1.88 -1.02
N SER A 9 -14.52 -2.14 -0.02
CA SER A 9 -14.78 -3.11 1.03
C SER A 9 -14.87 -2.45 2.40
N GLU A 10 -15.66 -3.05 3.28
CA GLU A 10 -15.83 -2.61 4.66
C GLU A 10 -15.84 -3.83 5.59
N ASP A 11 -15.31 -3.67 6.81
CA ASP A 11 -15.28 -4.70 7.86
C ASP A 11 -14.61 -6.02 7.42
N VAL A 12 -13.39 -5.92 6.89
CA VAL A 12 -12.64 -7.10 6.39
C VAL A 12 -11.46 -7.44 7.30
N LEU A 13 -11.46 -8.65 7.83
CA LEU A 13 -10.30 -9.26 8.48
C LEU A 13 -9.55 -10.16 7.49
N LEU A 14 -8.26 -9.89 7.35
CA LEU A 14 -7.33 -10.71 6.60
C LEU A 14 -6.23 -11.20 7.54
N GLU A 15 -6.24 -12.50 7.85
CA GLU A 15 -5.41 -13.05 8.92
C GLU A 15 -4.55 -14.23 8.44
N ASN A 16 -3.30 -14.28 8.91
CA ASN A 16 -2.34 -15.38 8.70
C ASN A 16 -2.09 -15.73 7.23
N ILE A 17 -1.95 -14.72 6.38
CA ILE A 17 -1.68 -14.88 4.94
C ILE A 17 -0.18 -14.78 4.67
N PHE A 18 0.33 -15.73 3.88
CA PHE A 18 1.69 -15.71 3.37
C PHE A 18 1.71 -15.35 1.88
N VAL A 19 2.51 -14.35 1.51
CA VAL A 19 2.76 -13.93 0.12
C VAL A 19 4.23 -14.10 -0.21
N SER A 20 4.53 -14.81 -1.31
CA SER A 20 5.90 -14.99 -1.80
C SER A 20 5.98 -14.78 -3.31
N SER A 21 6.53 -13.62 -3.69
CA SER A 21 6.82 -13.22 -5.08
C SER A 21 8.32 -13.01 -5.26
N ARG A 22 9.06 -14.11 -5.46
CA ARG A 22 10.53 -14.08 -5.62
C ARG A 22 10.92 -14.20 -7.09
N SER A 23 11.90 -13.40 -7.51
CA SER A 23 12.57 -13.59 -8.80
C SER A 23 13.72 -14.59 -8.68
N LYS A 24 13.98 -15.34 -9.76
CA LYS A 24 15.07 -16.32 -9.86
C LYS A 24 16.37 -15.75 -10.46
N ASN A 25 16.36 -14.53 -11.00
CA ASN A 25 17.49 -13.93 -11.72
C ASN A 25 18.20 -12.81 -10.95
N GLY A 26 17.98 -12.70 -9.63
CA GLY A 26 18.57 -11.68 -8.77
C GLY A 26 17.91 -10.30 -8.84
N ASN A 27 17.16 -9.98 -9.91
CA ASN A 27 16.40 -8.73 -9.98
C ASN A 27 15.16 -8.76 -9.08
N PRO A 28 14.70 -7.64 -8.51
CA PRO A 28 13.43 -7.60 -7.80
C PRO A 28 12.25 -7.99 -8.70
N ALA A 29 11.30 -8.77 -8.16
CA ALA A 29 10.03 -9.03 -8.83
C ALA A 29 9.18 -7.75 -8.83
N ARG A 30 9.19 -7.01 -9.95
CA ARG A 30 8.59 -5.66 -10.03
C ARG A 30 7.07 -5.69 -9.88
N ASN A 31 6.52 -4.67 -9.21
CA ASN A 31 5.07 -4.46 -9.06
C ASN A 31 4.36 -5.66 -8.47
N THR A 32 4.98 -6.36 -7.52
CA THR A 32 4.44 -7.54 -6.83
C THR A 32 3.92 -7.21 -5.45
N ASP A 33 3.17 -6.12 -5.36
CA ASP A 33 2.60 -5.61 -4.12
C ASP A 33 1.85 -6.73 -3.38
N GLY A 34 1.98 -6.80 -2.05
CA GLY A 34 1.38 -7.87 -1.26
C GLY A 34 -0.15 -7.73 -1.20
N ALA A 35 -0.63 -6.56 -0.78
CA ALA A 35 -2.02 -6.18 -0.90
C ALA A 35 -2.18 -4.67 -1.08
N ASP A 36 -3.16 -4.28 -1.88
CA ASP A 36 -3.51 -2.89 -2.13
C ASP A 36 -4.94 -2.62 -1.67
N THR A 37 -5.17 -1.60 -0.83
CA THR A 37 -6.53 -1.13 -0.52
C THR A 37 -6.92 0.03 -1.44
N ILE A 38 -8.17 0.08 -1.90
CA ILE A 38 -8.71 1.19 -2.69
C ILE A 38 -10.14 1.48 -2.22
N ALA A 39 -10.41 2.70 -1.74
CA ALA A 39 -11.75 3.10 -1.31
C ALA A 39 -12.38 2.11 -0.30
N SER A 40 -11.60 1.70 0.70
CA SER A 40 -11.96 0.67 1.67
C SER A 40 -11.86 1.18 3.10
N ASN A 41 -12.77 0.72 3.97
CA ASN A 41 -12.90 1.14 5.36
C ASN A 41 -12.76 -0.06 6.30
N HIS A 42 -12.16 0.15 7.47
CA HIS A 42 -12.13 -0.84 8.55
C HIS A 42 -11.52 -2.19 8.11
N ILE A 43 -10.29 -2.14 7.59
CA ILE A 43 -9.55 -3.32 7.12
C ILE A 43 -8.47 -3.68 8.13
N THR A 44 -8.43 -4.95 8.52
CA THR A 44 -7.39 -5.48 9.40
C THR A 44 -6.52 -6.49 8.67
N PHE A 45 -5.21 -6.20 8.60
CA PHE A 45 -4.18 -7.14 8.21
C PHE A 45 -3.46 -7.64 9.46
N ARG A 46 -3.56 -8.94 9.76
CA ARG A 46 -2.96 -9.53 10.98
C ARG A 46 -2.16 -10.78 10.69
N GLY A 47 -0.93 -10.86 11.23
CA GLY A 47 -0.17 -12.12 11.16
C GLY A 47 0.39 -12.45 9.78
N TRP A 48 0.46 -11.47 8.88
CA TRP A 48 0.94 -11.72 7.51
C TRP A 48 2.45 -11.82 7.45
N GLU A 49 2.94 -12.66 6.53
CA GLU A 49 4.34 -12.62 6.07
C GLU A 49 4.37 -12.35 4.56
N VAL A 50 5.04 -11.28 4.15
CA VAL A 50 5.12 -10.83 2.76
C VAL A 50 6.57 -10.76 2.33
N GLU A 51 6.95 -11.60 1.37
CA GLU A 51 8.20 -11.47 0.63
C GLU A 51 7.93 -11.18 -0.83
N ASN A 52 8.34 -9.99 -1.28
CA ASN A 52 8.08 -9.54 -2.64
C ASN A 52 9.18 -8.59 -3.14
N GLY A 53 8.94 -7.94 -4.29
CA GLY A 53 9.83 -6.92 -4.85
C GLY A 53 9.28 -5.49 -4.85
N ASP A 54 8.08 -5.27 -4.29
CA ASP A 54 7.41 -3.96 -4.25
C ASP A 54 6.74 -3.69 -2.88
N ASP A 55 5.75 -2.80 -2.80
CA ASP A 55 5.04 -2.46 -1.57
C ASP A 55 4.51 -3.71 -0.85
N SER A 56 4.80 -3.87 0.45
CA SER A 56 4.31 -5.04 1.20
C SER A 56 2.81 -4.92 1.43
N ILE A 57 2.35 -3.73 1.83
CA ILE A 57 0.95 -3.30 1.81
C ILE A 57 0.92 -1.87 1.27
N ALA A 58 0.06 -1.58 0.30
CA ALA A 58 -0.16 -0.24 -0.22
C ALA A 58 -1.59 0.24 0.05
N LEU A 59 -1.72 1.37 0.73
CA LEU A 59 -3.02 2.02 0.94
C LEU A 59 -3.22 3.07 -0.14
N LYS A 60 -4.16 2.87 -1.06
CA LYS A 60 -4.47 3.87 -2.11
C LYS A 60 -5.60 4.80 -1.65
N ALA A 61 -6.05 5.65 -2.58
CA ALA A 61 -7.09 6.64 -2.39
C ALA A 61 -8.28 6.12 -1.59
N ASN A 62 -8.74 6.95 -0.65
CA ASN A 62 -9.94 6.80 0.16
C ASN A 62 -9.92 5.54 1.04
N SER A 63 -8.73 5.14 1.54
CA SER A 63 -8.58 4.04 2.48
C SER A 63 -8.55 4.54 3.92
N THR A 64 -9.42 4.02 4.79
CA THR A 64 -9.55 4.52 6.17
C THR A 64 -9.70 3.42 7.21
N ASN A 65 -9.35 3.74 8.46
CA ASN A 65 -9.47 2.84 9.61
C ASN A 65 -8.76 1.50 9.37
N ILE A 66 -7.47 1.57 9.03
CA ILE A 66 -6.69 0.40 8.66
C ILE A 66 -5.79 -0.02 9.83
N LEU A 67 -5.89 -1.27 10.23
CA LEU A 67 -5.00 -1.89 11.22
C LEU A 67 -4.05 -2.87 10.53
N MET A 68 -2.75 -2.70 10.73
CA MET A 68 -1.71 -3.64 10.33
C MET A 68 -0.94 -4.08 11.57
N GLU A 69 -0.99 -5.37 11.92
CA GLU A 69 -0.33 -5.84 13.13
C GLU A 69 0.27 -7.24 13.05
N ASN A 70 1.37 -7.43 13.79
CA ASN A 70 2.05 -8.73 13.93
C ASN A 70 2.53 -9.29 12.58
N MET A 71 3.17 -8.46 11.76
CA MET A 71 3.53 -8.81 10.37
C MET A 71 5.03 -8.93 10.17
N VAL A 72 5.44 -9.68 9.14
CA VAL A 72 6.84 -9.79 8.70
C VAL A 72 6.93 -9.40 7.23
N PHE A 73 7.74 -8.39 6.92
CA PHE A 73 8.01 -7.94 5.55
C PHE A 73 9.44 -8.24 5.16
N ARG A 74 9.65 -8.80 3.98
CA ARG A 74 10.97 -9.16 3.46
C ARG A 74 11.20 -8.58 2.07
N ARG A 75 12.37 -7.97 1.86
CA ARG A 75 12.93 -7.47 0.58
C ARG A 75 12.19 -6.31 -0.10
N GLY A 76 10.86 -6.28 -0.03
CA GLY A 76 10.00 -5.31 -0.70
C GLY A 76 10.16 -3.86 -0.23
N GLN A 77 9.09 -3.08 -0.32
CA GLN A 77 9.12 -1.63 -0.06
C GLN A 77 8.40 -1.23 1.24
N GLY A 78 7.98 -2.21 2.07
CA GLY A 78 7.34 -1.96 3.36
C GLY A 78 5.92 -1.45 3.22
N ILE A 79 5.44 -0.65 4.17
CA ILE A 79 4.11 -0.02 4.10
C ILE A 79 4.19 1.23 3.23
N THR A 80 3.28 1.33 2.28
CA THR A 80 3.12 2.53 1.48
C THR A 80 1.73 3.11 1.71
N MET A 81 1.66 4.37 2.07
CA MET A 81 0.45 5.18 1.93
C MET A 81 0.54 5.92 0.60
N GLY A 82 -0.15 5.38 -0.40
CA GLY A 82 -0.32 5.96 -1.71
C GLY A 82 0.19 5.11 -2.89
N SER A 83 0.40 5.71 -4.06
CA SER A 83 0.24 7.15 -4.28
C SER A 83 -1.21 7.63 -4.15
N ILE A 84 -1.38 8.86 -3.62
CA ILE A 84 -2.62 9.64 -3.70
C ILE A 84 -2.40 10.94 -4.49
N GLY A 85 -3.48 11.59 -4.91
CA GLY A 85 -3.50 12.78 -5.77
C GLY A 85 -3.36 12.46 -7.27
N GLN A 86 -3.64 11.21 -7.69
CA GLN A 86 -3.35 10.78 -9.07
C GLN A 86 -4.26 11.44 -10.10
N TYR A 87 -5.53 11.67 -9.76
CA TYR A 87 -6.52 12.17 -10.69
C TYR A 87 -6.68 13.70 -10.55
N ASN A 88 -6.57 14.42 -11.67
CA ASN A 88 -6.61 15.87 -11.69
C ASN A 88 -7.94 16.42 -11.14
N GLY A 89 -7.86 17.38 -10.21
CA GLY A 89 -9.04 17.98 -9.57
C GLY A 89 -9.76 17.06 -8.57
N ILE A 90 -9.26 15.84 -8.34
CA ILE A 90 -9.83 14.91 -7.38
C ILE A 90 -9.13 15.07 -6.03
N TYR A 91 -9.93 15.09 -4.97
CA TYR A 91 -9.45 15.03 -3.60
C TYR A 91 -9.43 13.57 -3.12
N GLU A 92 -8.30 13.13 -2.58
CA GLU A 92 -8.10 11.78 -2.07
C GLU A 92 -7.56 11.80 -0.64
N TYR A 93 -7.88 10.77 0.15
CA TYR A 93 -7.43 10.71 1.54
C TYR A 93 -6.99 9.32 1.97
N ILE A 94 -6.09 9.28 2.96
CA ILE A 94 -5.79 8.09 3.76
C ILE A 94 -5.81 8.53 5.22
N GLU A 95 -6.64 7.89 6.05
CA GLU A 95 -6.88 8.36 7.41
C GLU A 95 -7.03 7.22 8.41
N ASN A 96 -6.56 7.44 9.65
CA ASN A 96 -6.69 6.49 10.76
C ASN A 96 -6.02 5.15 10.44
N VAL A 97 -4.69 5.18 10.29
CA VAL A 97 -3.90 3.98 9.99
C VAL A 97 -3.05 3.66 11.20
N VAL A 98 -3.11 2.43 11.70
CA VAL A 98 -2.26 1.95 12.80
C VAL A 98 -1.44 0.78 12.30
N ALA A 99 -0.12 0.92 12.39
CA ALA A 99 0.84 -0.14 12.08
C ALA A 99 1.67 -0.45 13.33
N ARG A 100 1.60 -1.68 13.84
CA ARG A 100 2.32 -2.06 15.07
C ARG A 100 2.86 -3.48 15.03
N ASN A 101 3.97 -3.71 15.73
CA ASN A 101 4.64 -5.02 15.78
C ASN A 101 4.92 -5.59 14.37
N ILE A 102 5.67 -4.83 13.57
CA ILE A 102 6.02 -5.22 12.20
C ILE A 102 7.52 -5.36 12.11
N THR A 103 7.97 -6.50 11.61
CA THR A 103 9.39 -6.79 11.38
C THR A 103 9.73 -6.61 9.91
N CYS A 104 10.64 -5.68 9.60
CA CYS A 104 11.08 -5.39 8.24
C CYS A 104 12.51 -5.92 8.00
N ILE A 105 12.67 -6.87 7.07
CA ILE A 105 13.94 -7.55 6.81
C ILE A 105 14.36 -7.29 5.37
N GLY A 106 15.38 -6.45 5.21
CA GLY A 106 15.90 -6.09 3.89
C GLY A 106 14.89 -5.34 3.00
N THR A 107 13.84 -4.76 3.58
CA THR A 107 12.93 -3.88 2.84
C THR A 107 13.61 -2.55 2.53
N ARG A 108 13.22 -1.90 1.44
CA ARG A 108 13.76 -0.59 1.05
C ARG A 108 13.32 0.53 2.01
N TYR A 109 12.10 0.43 2.52
CA TYR A 109 11.53 1.36 3.49
C TYR A 109 10.83 0.56 4.59
N VAL A 110 10.64 1.19 5.76
CA VAL A 110 9.74 0.66 6.79
C VAL A 110 8.31 1.08 6.45
N ALA A 111 8.09 2.38 6.37
CA ALA A 111 6.86 3.00 5.88
C ALA A 111 7.20 4.25 5.06
N ARG A 112 6.34 4.63 4.12
CA ARG A 112 6.45 5.90 3.37
C ARG A 112 5.08 6.43 2.94
N ILE A 113 5.01 7.74 2.73
CA ILE A 113 3.90 8.40 2.06
C ILE A 113 4.34 8.73 0.63
N LYS A 114 3.51 8.38 -0.36
CA LYS A 114 3.70 8.73 -1.77
C LYS A 114 2.53 9.60 -2.21
N THR A 115 2.82 10.73 -2.84
CA THR A 115 1.81 11.57 -3.48
C THR A 115 2.22 11.83 -4.92
N TRP A 116 1.23 12.07 -5.77
CA TRP A 116 1.47 12.70 -7.06
C TRP A 116 1.75 14.19 -6.86
N THR A 117 2.41 14.78 -7.86
CA THR A 117 2.64 16.23 -7.88
C THR A 117 1.34 16.99 -8.13
N GLY A 118 1.23 18.22 -7.63
CA GLY A 118 0.04 19.07 -7.79
C GLY A 118 -0.21 19.58 -9.22
N ILE A 119 0.53 19.07 -10.21
CA ILE A 119 0.34 19.37 -11.63
C ILE A 119 0.20 18.05 -12.39
N GLN A 120 -0.63 18.02 -13.42
CA GLN A 120 -0.80 16.80 -14.20
C GLN A 120 0.44 16.52 -15.08
N LYS A 121 0.99 15.31 -14.96
CA LYS A 121 2.09 14.76 -15.76
C LYS A 121 1.64 13.44 -16.39
N GLY A 122 1.18 13.51 -17.64
CA GLY A 122 0.61 12.37 -18.36
C GLY A 122 -0.81 12.02 -17.91
N TYR A 123 -1.23 10.79 -18.17
CA TYR A 123 -2.56 10.29 -17.83
C TYR A 123 -2.47 8.93 -17.10
N PRO A 124 -3.37 8.65 -16.13
CA PRO A 124 -3.43 7.36 -15.44
C PRO A 124 -3.54 6.16 -16.40
N PRO A 125 -3.06 4.96 -16.01
CA PRO A 125 -2.52 4.62 -14.69
C PRO A 125 -1.02 4.92 -14.50
N ASN A 126 -0.27 5.16 -15.58
CA ASN A 126 1.19 5.37 -15.51
C ASN A 126 1.61 6.86 -15.48
N GLY A 127 0.65 7.77 -15.58
CA GLY A 127 0.78 9.21 -15.33
C GLY A 127 -0.31 9.71 -14.40
N GLY A 128 -0.37 11.01 -14.17
CA GLY A 128 -1.35 11.63 -13.27
C GLY A 128 -0.83 12.88 -12.58
N GLY A 129 -1.43 13.24 -11.47
CA GLY A 129 -1.18 14.47 -10.73
C GLY A 129 -2.24 15.54 -11.01
N GLY A 130 -2.13 16.64 -10.28
CA GLY A 130 -3.16 17.68 -10.24
C GLY A 130 -4.31 17.38 -9.27
N GLY A 131 -4.32 16.19 -8.65
CA GLY A 131 -5.17 15.90 -7.51
C GLY A 131 -4.62 16.54 -6.23
N THR A 132 -5.49 16.68 -5.24
CA THR A 132 -5.14 17.12 -3.89
C THR A 132 -5.47 16.01 -2.89
N GLY A 133 -5.00 16.12 -1.66
CA GLY A 133 -5.34 15.11 -0.67
C GLY A 133 -4.67 15.29 0.67
N VAL A 134 -5.02 14.40 1.59
CA VAL A 134 -4.47 14.37 2.94
C VAL A 134 -4.13 12.96 3.37
N VAL A 135 -3.03 12.83 4.11
CA VAL A 135 -2.75 11.66 4.93
C VAL A 135 -2.70 12.14 6.38
N ARG A 136 -3.56 11.61 7.25
CA ARG A 136 -3.64 12.08 8.65
C ARG A 136 -3.98 10.96 9.64
N ASN A 137 -3.59 11.16 10.90
CA ASN A 137 -3.76 10.19 11.98
C ASN A 137 -3.14 8.82 11.66
N ILE A 138 -1.80 8.81 11.57
CA ILE A 138 -0.95 7.67 11.23
C ILE A 138 0.03 7.41 12.37
#